data_AF-A0A6S6TD50-F1
#
_entry.id   AF-A0A6S6TD50-F1
#
_cell.length_a   1.000
_cell.length_b   1.000
_cell.length_c   1.000
_cell.angle_alpha   90.00
_cell.angle_beta   90.00
_cell.angle_gamma   90.00
#
_symmetry.space_group_name_H-M   'P 1'
#
loop_
_entity.id
_entity.type
_entity.pdbx_description
1 polymer ?
#
loop_
_entity_poly.entity_id
_entity_poly.type
_entity_poly.pdbx_seq_one_letter_code
_entity_poly.pdbx_strand_id
1 'polypeptide(L)'
;MPIYTNPFKLFDLPLDVDEAALKTHQSRIQERMQHNEETELVYIGHNKLQKKTVLRLLKELANYQTRQYHIAIYEYKKLLNFLEYGHLNYFRNSQPLTAIQDADFFKFIGPYFGYQYGETLLQAIKTQDKETLSLLSATSLPMVGDFEDACYKHANYYVESTIKELKKLQEKQGLNHMSERELLSYLPNRTIELYNMLPDYFYAARNLIGNEVYQLSIVLTQNAGRSDGASIMLKQGLKLKLDTTVRKNLESMLGQFSIKSKFPNFILIAVVFIAILFMMKYIETNFLGQ
;
A
#
# COMPACT_ATOMS: atom_id res chain seq x y z
N MET A 1 10.87 -7.08 14.85
CA MET A 1 11.31 -5.70 15.18
C MET A 1 10.76 -5.34 16.56
N PRO A 2 11.39 -4.43 17.32
CA PRO A 2 11.00 -4.20 18.71
C PRO A 2 9.68 -3.42 18.78
N ILE A 3 8.68 -4.02 19.42
CA ILE A 3 7.49 -3.30 19.91
C ILE A 3 7.97 -2.27 20.92
N TYR A 4 7.42 -1.05 20.86
CA TYR A 4 7.76 -0.03 21.84
C TYR A 4 7.26 -0.46 23.22
N THR A 5 8.03 -0.15 24.25
CA THR A 5 7.62 -0.37 25.64
C THR A 5 8.09 0.82 26.43
N ASN A 6 7.16 1.54 27.05
CA ASN A 6 7.53 2.70 27.83
C ASN A 6 8.18 2.26 29.16
N PRO A 7 9.40 2.72 29.48
CA PRO A 7 10.10 2.30 30.70
C PRO A 7 9.44 2.80 31.98
N PHE A 8 8.75 3.96 31.97
CA PHE A 8 8.01 4.45 33.14
C PHE A 8 6.82 3.54 33.46
N LYS A 9 6.15 3.04 32.43
CA LYS A 9 5.07 2.05 32.57
C LYS A 9 5.61 0.69 33.01
N LEU A 10 6.71 0.23 32.41
CA LEU A 10 7.27 -1.10 32.65
C LEU A 10 7.84 -1.25 34.06
N PHE A 11 8.54 -0.22 34.55
CA PHE A 11 9.23 -0.23 35.83
C PHE A 11 8.44 0.44 36.96
N ASP A 12 7.20 0.86 36.68
CA ASP A 12 6.31 1.56 37.62
C ASP A 12 7.00 2.79 38.25
N LEU A 13 7.57 3.63 37.40
CA LEU A 13 8.30 4.83 37.82
C LEU A 13 7.38 6.05 37.83
N PRO A 14 7.45 6.89 38.87
CA PRO A 14 6.78 8.17 38.86
C PRO A 14 7.48 9.14 37.88
N LEU A 15 6.72 10.09 37.33
CA LEU A 15 7.23 11.03 36.32
C LEU A 15 8.27 12.02 36.89
N ASP A 16 8.16 12.33 38.17
CA ASP A 16 9.02 13.23 38.94
C ASP A 16 10.18 12.49 39.64
N VAL A 17 10.51 11.28 39.21
CA VAL A 17 11.62 10.49 39.80
C VAL A 17 12.95 11.25 39.68
N ASP A 18 13.58 11.49 40.82
CA ASP A 18 14.90 12.11 40.85
C ASP A 18 15.99 11.17 40.31
N GLU A 19 17.16 11.73 39.97
CA GLU A 19 18.24 10.94 39.36
C GLU A 19 18.83 9.88 40.31
N ALA A 20 18.82 10.12 41.62
CA ALA A 20 19.36 9.19 42.61
C ALA A 20 18.44 7.98 42.80
N ALA A 21 17.13 8.22 42.90
CA ALA A 21 16.08 7.22 42.91
C ALA A 21 16.09 6.41 41.61
N LEU A 22 16.26 7.06 40.46
CA LEU A 22 16.37 6.37 39.17
C LEU A 22 17.59 5.45 39.13
N LYS A 23 18.78 5.91 39.55
CA LYS A 23 19.98 5.07 39.63
C LYS A 23 19.77 3.88 40.56
N THR A 24 19.14 4.10 41.71
CA THR A 24 18.82 3.03 42.67
C THR A 24 17.88 1.99 42.05
N HIS A 25 16.85 2.43 41.33
CA HIS A 25 15.94 1.54 40.59
C HIS A 25 16.68 0.75 39.50
N GLN A 26 17.56 1.42 38.74
CA GLN A 26 18.35 0.76 37.70
C GLN A 26 19.26 -0.33 38.26
N SER A 27 19.96 -0.07 39.37
CA SER A 27 20.82 -1.06 40.03
C SER A 27 20.02 -2.28 40.50
N ARG A 28 18.86 -2.06 41.13
CA ARG A 28 17.96 -3.15 41.57
C ARG A 28 17.50 -4.02 40.39
N ILE A 29 17.18 -3.42 39.25
CA ILE A 29 16.77 -4.16 38.06
C ILE A 29 17.95 -4.95 37.51
N GLN A 30 19.14 -4.36 37.42
CA GLN A 30 20.34 -5.06 36.95
C GLN A 30 20.72 -6.25 37.83
N GLU A 31 20.65 -6.10 39.16
CA GLU A 31 20.86 -7.19 40.11
C GLU A 31 19.84 -8.32 39.88
N ARG A 32 18.55 -8.00 39.73
CA ARG A 32 17.51 -9.00 39.41
C ARG A 32 17.80 -9.74 38.09
N MET A 33 18.36 -9.07 37.09
CA MET A 33 18.71 -9.68 35.82
C MET A 33 19.91 -10.64 35.93
N GLN A 34 20.87 -10.34 36.80
CA GLN A 34 22.05 -11.19 37.04
C GLN A 34 21.68 -12.48 37.77
N HIS A 35 20.74 -12.41 38.72
CA HIS A 35 20.25 -13.56 39.48
C HIS A 35 19.25 -14.43 38.70
N ASN A 36 18.86 -14.03 37.48
CA ASN A 36 17.91 -14.79 36.69
C ASN A 36 18.62 -15.91 35.90
N GLU A 37 18.29 -17.16 36.25
CA GLU A 37 18.80 -18.40 35.65
C GLU A 37 18.43 -18.56 34.16
N GLU A 38 17.32 -17.97 33.70
CA GLU A 38 17.00 -17.95 32.27
C GLU A 38 18.06 -17.12 31.53
N THR A 39 18.71 -17.70 30.53
CA THR A 39 19.86 -17.08 29.85
C THR A 39 19.48 -15.81 29.09
N GLU A 40 18.25 -15.70 28.57
CA GLU A 40 17.85 -14.62 27.65
C GLU A 40 16.63 -13.81 28.06
N LEU A 41 15.76 -14.31 28.95
CA LEU A 41 14.49 -13.66 29.31
C LEU A 41 14.48 -13.25 30.78
N VAL A 42 13.78 -12.15 31.08
CA VAL A 42 13.61 -11.61 32.44
C VAL A 42 12.16 -11.23 32.67
N TYR A 43 11.69 -11.54 33.87
CA TYR A 43 10.41 -11.11 34.38
C TYR A 43 10.55 -9.75 35.07
N ILE A 44 9.82 -8.75 34.57
CA ILE A 44 9.69 -7.43 35.19
C ILE A 44 8.20 -7.23 35.50
N GLY A 45 7.84 -7.33 36.78
CA GLY A 45 6.43 -7.42 37.19
C GLY A 45 5.77 -8.64 36.55
N HIS A 46 4.71 -8.42 35.77
CA HIS A 46 4.00 -9.47 35.02
C HIS A 46 4.50 -9.66 33.58
N ASN A 47 5.49 -8.89 33.14
CA ASN A 47 5.96 -8.91 31.75
C ASN A 47 7.20 -9.81 31.59
N LYS A 48 7.17 -10.72 30.62
CA LYS A 48 8.34 -11.50 30.19
C LYS A 48 9.02 -10.81 29.01
N LEU A 49 10.25 -10.35 29.19
CA LEU A 49 11.00 -9.56 28.19
C LEU A 49 12.40 -10.11 27.96
N GLN A 50 12.96 -9.86 26.79
CA GLN A 50 14.37 -10.18 26.52
C GLN A 50 15.31 -9.30 27.36
N LYS A 51 16.36 -9.89 27.94
CA LYS A 51 17.41 -9.18 28.69
C LYS A 51 17.95 -7.98 27.91
N LYS A 52 18.17 -8.14 26.60
CA LYS A 52 18.63 -7.08 25.69
C LYS A 52 17.67 -5.87 25.67
N THR A 53 16.36 -6.10 25.66
CA THR A 53 15.35 -5.04 25.68
C THR A 53 15.39 -4.27 26.99
N VAL A 54 15.45 -4.98 28.12
CA VAL A 54 15.53 -4.35 29.45
C VAL A 54 16.81 -3.53 29.59
N LEU A 55 17.97 -4.07 29.20
CA LEU A 55 19.24 -3.33 29.24
C LEU A 55 19.23 -2.08 28.35
N ARG A 56 18.59 -2.15 27.17
CA ARG A 56 18.42 -0.97 26.30
C ARG A 56 17.58 0.09 27.01
N LEU A 57 16.43 -0.27 27.57
CA LEU A 57 15.55 0.66 28.28
C LEU A 57 16.24 1.31 29.48
N LEU A 58 17.07 0.57 30.23
CA LEU A 58 17.86 1.14 31.33
C LEU A 58 18.88 2.16 30.83
N LYS A 59 19.55 1.89 29.70
CA LYS A 59 20.48 2.85 29.06
C LYS A 59 19.74 4.10 28.56
N GLU A 60 18.58 3.93 27.94
CA GLU A 60 17.72 5.02 27.48
C GLU A 60 17.20 5.87 28.66
N LEU A 61 16.88 5.26 29.79
CA LEU A 61 16.54 6.01 31.01
C LEU A 61 17.73 6.78 31.60
N ALA A 62 18.95 6.24 31.53
CA ALA A 62 20.13 6.91 32.05
C ALA A 62 20.46 8.19 31.27
N ASN A 63 20.24 8.19 29.94
CA ASN A 63 20.41 9.39 29.12
C ASN A 63 19.25 10.38 29.32
N TYR A 64 19.58 11.65 29.60
CA TYR A 64 18.60 12.69 29.90
C TYR A 64 17.62 12.92 28.75
N GLN A 65 18.11 13.04 27.51
CA GLN A 65 17.28 13.36 26.34
C GLN A 65 16.28 12.25 26.04
N THR A 66 16.73 10.99 25.95
CA THR A 66 15.84 9.86 25.69
C THR A 66 14.85 9.63 26.83
N ARG A 67 15.24 9.93 28.07
CA ARG A 67 14.31 9.96 29.21
C ARG A 67 13.19 10.98 29.02
N GLN A 68 13.51 12.22 28.61
CA GLN A 68 12.50 13.24 28.31
C GLN A 68 11.53 12.77 27.20
N TYR A 69 12.04 12.06 26.18
CA TYR A 69 11.18 11.50 25.13
C TYR A 69 10.22 10.43 25.67
N HIS A 70 10.70 9.54 26.54
CA HIS A 70 9.83 8.55 27.18
C HIS A 70 8.76 9.19 28.07
N ILE A 71 9.09 10.28 28.78
CA ILE A 71 8.12 11.07 29.57
C ILE A 71 7.07 11.66 28.64
N ALA A 72 7.48 12.38 27.59
CA ALA A 72 6.56 13.00 26.64
C ALA A 72 5.62 11.97 25.97
N ILE A 73 6.14 10.79 25.62
CA ILE A 73 5.30 9.68 25.11
C ILE A 73 4.35 9.19 26.20
N TYR A 74 4.82 9.03 27.44
CA TYR A 74 4.00 8.54 28.53
C TYR A 74 2.85 9.49 28.87
N GLU A 75 3.09 10.79 28.84
CA GLU A 75 2.07 11.82 29.05
C GLU A 75 1.06 11.83 27.90
N TYR A 76 1.52 11.66 26.66
CA TYR A 76 0.64 11.59 25.50
C TYR A 76 0.06 10.18 25.27
N LYS A 77 -0.94 9.82 26.09
CA LYS A 77 -1.56 8.48 26.11
C LYS A 77 -2.01 7.95 24.74
N LYS A 78 -2.46 8.82 23.82
CA LYS A 78 -2.83 8.42 22.46
C LYS A 78 -1.64 7.88 21.68
N LEU A 79 -0.50 8.59 21.71
CA LEU A 79 0.74 8.14 21.06
C LEU A 79 1.28 6.90 21.75
N LEU A 80 1.31 6.86 23.09
CA LEU A 80 1.73 5.68 23.85
C LEU A 80 0.96 4.42 23.41
N ASN A 81 -0.37 4.49 23.42
CA ASN A 81 -1.22 3.36 23.07
C ASN A 81 -1.09 2.98 21.59
N PHE A 82 -0.80 3.95 20.71
CA PHE A 82 -0.45 3.63 19.34
C PHE A 82 0.88 2.85 19.31
N LEU A 83 1.97 3.39 19.85
CA LEU A 83 3.29 2.76 19.77
C LEU A 83 3.37 1.37 20.44
N GLU A 84 2.65 1.13 21.53
CA GLU A 84 2.67 -0.16 22.24
C GLU A 84 1.70 -1.20 21.64
N TYR A 85 0.55 -0.77 21.14
CA TYR A 85 -0.58 -1.67 20.84
C TYR A 85 -1.25 -1.43 19.49
N GLY A 86 -0.87 -0.40 18.74
CA GLY A 86 -1.50 -0.05 17.47
C GLY A 86 -2.86 0.62 17.58
N HIS A 87 -3.21 1.19 18.73
CA HIS A 87 -4.53 1.83 18.90
C HIS A 87 -4.69 3.05 17.99
N LEU A 88 -5.72 3.03 17.16
CA LEU A 88 -5.98 4.04 16.13
C LEU A 88 -6.55 5.36 16.67
N ASN A 89 -6.83 5.47 17.97
CA ASN A 89 -7.28 6.71 18.61
C ASN A 89 -6.29 7.86 18.44
N TYR A 90 -5.03 7.56 18.17
CA TYR A 90 -4.02 8.53 17.78
C TYR A 90 -4.38 9.28 16.49
N PHE A 91 -4.99 8.63 15.51
CA PHE A 91 -5.38 9.27 14.24
C PHE A 91 -6.75 9.96 14.32
N ARG A 92 -7.56 9.63 15.35
CA ARG A 92 -8.88 10.23 15.57
C ARG A 92 -8.72 11.55 16.33
N ASN A 93 -8.84 12.67 15.61
CA ASN A 93 -8.80 14.03 16.16
C ASN A 93 -7.52 14.30 16.97
N SER A 94 -6.35 13.85 16.50
CA SER A 94 -5.09 14.28 17.11
C SER A 94 -4.85 15.74 16.78
N GLN A 95 -4.58 16.53 17.81
CA GLN A 95 -3.83 17.76 17.58
C GLN A 95 -2.46 17.35 17.04
N PRO A 96 -1.96 18.05 16.01
CA PRO A 96 -0.65 17.74 15.47
C PRO A 96 0.39 17.86 16.60
N LEU A 97 1.26 16.86 16.73
CA LEU A 97 2.37 16.84 17.71
C LEU A 97 3.34 18.02 17.56
N THR A 98 3.18 18.80 16.49
CA THR A 98 4.05 19.87 16.02
C THR A 98 4.21 21.05 16.97
N ALA A 99 3.38 21.17 18.02
CA ALA A 99 3.50 22.30 18.94
C ALA A 99 4.62 22.13 20.00
N ILE A 100 5.13 20.91 20.24
CA ILE A 100 5.95 20.63 21.44
C ILE A 100 7.26 19.88 21.14
N GLN A 101 7.46 19.28 19.96
CA GLN A 101 8.53 18.28 19.76
C GLN A 101 9.43 18.54 18.55
N ASP A 102 10.73 18.32 18.75
CA ASP A 102 11.81 18.56 17.79
C ASP A 102 12.03 17.37 16.82
N ALA A 103 12.91 17.58 15.82
CA ALA A 103 13.26 16.55 14.84
C ALA A 103 13.88 15.28 15.48
N ASP A 104 14.59 15.44 16.60
CA ASP A 104 15.25 14.33 17.28
C ASP A 104 14.24 13.43 18.01
N PHE A 105 13.14 13.99 18.52
CA PHE A 105 12.02 13.20 19.04
C PHE A 105 11.40 12.34 17.94
N PHE A 106 11.13 12.91 16.76
CA PHE A 106 10.58 12.13 15.64
C PHE A 106 11.53 11.04 15.17
N LYS A 107 12.83 11.32 15.15
CA LYS A 107 13.86 10.32 14.87
C LYS A 107 13.88 9.20 15.91
N PHE A 108 13.64 9.52 17.18
CA PHE A 108 13.56 8.55 18.27
C PHE A 108 12.34 7.63 18.13
N ILE A 109 11.15 8.19 17.86
CA ILE A 109 9.93 7.38 17.74
C ILE A 109 9.81 6.67 16.39
N GLY A 110 10.50 7.15 15.36
CA GLY A 110 10.35 6.71 13.97
C GLY A 110 10.41 5.19 13.75
N PRO A 111 11.39 4.46 14.29
CA PRO A 111 11.45 3.01 14.14
C PRO A 111 10.23 2.28 14.74
N TYR A 112 9.72 2.76 15.88
CA TYR A 112 8.56 2.17 16.54
C TYR A 112 7.25 2.53 15.84
N PHE A 113 7.11 3.81 15.49
CA PHE A 113 5.96 4.35 14.80
C PHE A 113 5.80 3.70 13.43
N GLY A 114 6.88 3.65 12.63
CA GLY A 114 6.85 3.08 11.29
C GLY A 114 6.54 1.59 11.29
N TYR A 115 7.11 0.82 12.23
CA TYR A 115 6.74 -0.59 12.40
C TYR A 115 5.25 -0.74 12.70
N GLN A 116 4.74 -0.01 13.70
CA GLN A 116 3.36 -0.14 14.11
C GLN A 116 2.37 0.33 13.04
N TYR A 117 2.67 1.45 12.39
CA TYR A 117 1.87 1.96 11.28
C TYR A 117 1.86 0.96 10.12
N GLY A 118 3.02 0.44 9.73
CA GLY A 118 3.15 -0.51 8.63
C GLY A 118 2.41 -1.81 8.89
N GLU A 119 2.49 -2.37 10.10
CA GLU A 119 1.73 -3.55 10.49
C GLU A 119 0.22 -3.29 10.49
N THR A 120 -0.22 -2.16 11.07
CA THR A 120 -1.65 -1.81 11.10
C THR A 120 -2.20 -1.55 9.70
N LEU A 121 -1.44 -0.88 8.82
CA LEU A 121 -1.80 -0.67 7.42
C LEU A 121 -1.87 -1.99 6.66
N LEU A 122 -0.85 -2.86 6.80
CA LEU A 122 -0.85 -4.17 6.15
C LEU A 122 -2.04 -5.01 6.59
N GLN A 123 -2.36 -5.01 7.88
CA GLN A 123 -3.49 -5.76 8.40
C GLN A 123 -4.80 -5.21 7.83
N ALA A 124 -4.97 -3.88 7.78
CA ALA A 124 -6.13 -3.26 7.16
C ALA A 124 -6.27 -3.57 5.67
N ILE A 125 -5.15 -3.68 4.94
CA ILE A 125 -5.14 -4.15 3.55
C ILE A 125 -5.63 -5.60 3.46
N LYS A 126 -5.10 -6.50 4.29
CA LYS A 126 -5.44 -7.93 4.28
C LYS A 126 -6.89 -8.21 4.67
N THR A 127 -7.39 -7.53 5.70
CA THR A 127 -8.76 -7.68 6.20
C THR A 127 -9.76 -6.81 5.46
N GLN A 128 -9.28 -5.83 4.70
CA GLN A 128 -10.07 -4.83 4.00
C GLN A 128 -10.94 -3.97 4.91
N ASP A 129 -10.34 -3.60 6.02
CA ASP A 129 -10.92 -2.64 6.93
C ASP A 129 -10.87 -1.24 6.28
N LYS A 130 -11.96 -0.87 5.61
CA LYS A 130 -12.11 0.41 4.92
C LYS A 130 -12.05 1.59 5.89
N GLU A 131 -12.53 1.43 7.12
CA GLU A 131 -12.49 2.49 8.13
C GLU A 131 -11.05 2.78 8.54
N THR A 132 -10.29 1.73 8.85
CA THR A 132 -8.87 1.85 9.19
C THR A 132 -8.04 2.40 8.03
N LEU A 133 -8.27 1.92 6.79
CA LEU A 133 -7.57 2.43 5.61
C LEU A 133 -7.84 3.93 5.40
N SER A 134 -9.10 4.35 5.50
CA SER A 134 -9.48 5.75 5.38
C SER A 134 -8.80 6.61 6.45
N LEU A 135 -8.83 6.16 7.70
CA LEU A 135 -8.24 6.87 8.83
C LEU A 135 -6.71 7.04 8.69
N LEU A 136 -6.01 5.97 8.32
CA LEU A 136 -4.56 5.98 8.11
C LEU A 136 -4.14 6.80 6.89
N SER A 137 -5.01 6.91 5.88
CA SER A 137 -4.71 7.63 4.64
C SER A 137 -5.08 9.12 4.70
N ALA A 138 -6.04 9.49 5.54
CA ALA A 138 -6.43 10.89 5.74
C ALA A 138 -5.44 11.67 6.63
N THR A 139 -4.63 10.98 7.43
CA THR A 139 -3.72 11.63 8.38
C THR A 139 -2.34 11.78 7.76
N SER A 140 -1.83 13.01 7.70
CA SER A 140 -0.44 13.26 7.35
C SER A 140 0.48 12.59 8.37
N LEU A 141 1.48 11.85 7.90
CA LEU A 141 2.48 11.27 8.79
C LEU A 141 3.19 12.39 9.57
N PRO A 142 3.44 12.21 10.88
CA PRO A 142 4.14 13.20 11.68
C PRO A 142 5.63 13.33 11.32
N MET A 143 6.15 12.40 10.52
CA MET A 143 7.55 12.31 10.10
C MET A 143 7.60 12.12 8.59
N VAL A 144 8.40 12.94 7.91
CA VAL A 144 8.65 12.89 6.45
C VAL A 144 10.13 12.54 6.24
N GLY A 145 10.45 11.76 5.20
CA GLY A 145 11.82 11.34 4.89
C GLY A 145 12.11 9.89 5.29
N ASP A 146 13.24 9.66 5.97
CA ASP A 146 13.84 8.32 6.21
C ASP A 146 12.92 7.27 6.87
N PHE A 147 11.84 7.70 7.52
CA PHE A 147 10.90 6.82 8.22
C PHE A 147 9.61 6.53 7.45
N GLU A 148 9.33 7.27 6.39
CA GLU A 148 8.14 7.09 5.55
C GLU A 148 8.18 5.74 4.84
N ASP A 149 9.34 5.34 4.33
CA ASP A 149 9.54 4.03 3.72
C ASP A 149 9.27 2.88 4.70
N ALA A 150 9.64 3.03 5.97
CA ALA A 150 9.36 2.03 6.98
C ALA A 150 7.85 1.85 7.22
N CYS A 151 7.07 2.94 7.16
CA CYS A 151 5.62 2.93 7.31
C CYS A 151 4.94 2.20 6.15
N TYR A 152 5.46 2.31 4.93
CA TYR A 152 4.80 1.80 3.73
C TYR A 152 5.41 0.53 3.15
N LYS A 153 6.60 0.11 3.60
CA LYS A 153 7.34 -1.05 3.07
C LYS A 153 6.48 -2.30 2.87
N HIS A 154 5.65 -2.64 3.85
CA HIS A 154 4.89 -3.88 3.81
C HIS A 154 3.68 -3.79 2.87
N ALA A 155 3.02 -2.64 2.85
CA ALA A 155 1.96 -2.34 1.88
C ALA A 155 2.51 -2.25 0.45
N ASN A 156 3.73 -1.71 0.25
CA ASN A 156 4.42 -1.70 -1.04
C ASN A 156 4.58 -3.10 -1.61
N TYR A 157 5.01 -4.08 -0.81
CA TYR A 157 5.12 -5.46 -1.29
C TYR A 157 3.80 -6.02 -1.84
N TYR A 158 2.67 -5.64 -1.24
CA TYR A 158 1.34 -6.06 -1.70
C TYR A 158 0.92 -5.39 -3.01
N VAL A 159 1.32 -4.14 -3.25
CA VAL A 159 1.06 -3.45 -4.53
C VAL A 159 2.01 -3.96 -5.61
N GLU A 160 3.28 -4.16 -5.28
CA GLU A 160 4.30 -4.73 -6.17
C GLU A 160 3.95 -6.14 -6.63
N SER A 161 3.32 -6.97 -5.79
CA SER A 161 2.91 -8.32 -6.20
C SER A 161 1.93 -8.26 -7.36
N THR A 162 0.97 -7.33 -7.36
CA THR A 162 0.04 -7.16 -8.48
C THR A 162 0.72 -6.66 -9.75
N ILE A 163 1.69 -5.74 -9.62
CA ILE A 163 2.52 -5.33 -10.77
C ILE A 163 3.26 -6.55 -11.35
N LYS A 164 3.86 -7.38 -10.50
CA LYS A 164 4.58 -8.60 -10.91
C LYS A 164 3.65 -9.62 -11.56
N GLU A 165 2.44 -9.79 -11.03
CA GLU A 165 1.44 -10.71 -11.60
C GLU A 165 0.95 -10.26 -12.97
N LEU A 166 0.71 -8.96 -13.17
CA LEU A 166 0.36 -8.40 -14.49
C LEU A 166 1.49 -8.58 -15.50
N LYS A 167 2.75 -8.36 -15.11
CA LYS A 167 3.92 -8.62 -15.98
C LYS A 167 4.04 -10.09 -16.36
N LYS A 168 3.91 -11.00 -15.38
CA LYS A 168 3.91 -12.45 -15.66
C LYS A 168 2.78 -12.86 -16.59
N LEU A 169 1.63 -12.20 -16.50
CA LEU A 169 0.51 -12.45 -17.40
C LEU A 169 0.83 -12.02 -18.84
N GLN A 170 1.55 -10.91 -19.04
CA GLN A 170 2.00 -10.46 -20.37
C GLN A 170 2.90 -11.50 -21.05
N GLU A 171 3.70 -12.23 -20.29
CA GLU A 171 4.62 -13.27 -20.80
C GLU A 171 3.94 -14.64 -21.00
N LYS A 172 2.71 -14.81 -20.50
CA LYS A 172 2.02 -16.10 -20.48
C LYS A 172 1.59 -16.51 -21.89
N GLN A 173 1.83 -17.79 -22.24
CA GLN A 173 1.27 -18.39 -23.45
C GLN A 173 -0.20 -18.76 -23.26
N GLY A 174 -0.98 -18.80 -24.34
CA GLY A 174 -2.38 -19.23 -24.29
C GLY A 174 -3.36 -18.17 -23.78
N LEU A 175 -2.99 -16.88 -23.82
CA LEU A 175 -3.90 -15.78 -23.46
C LEU A 175 -5.19 -15.74 -24.29
N ASN A 176 -5.15 -16.29 -25.51
CA ASN A 176 -6.30 -16.44 -26.41
C ASN A 176 -7.42 -17.30 -25.80
N HIS A 177 -7.09 -18.26 -24.92
CA HIS A 177 -8.06 -19.16 -24.29
C HIS A 177 -8.55 -18.68 -22.92
N MET A 178 -7.98 -17.59 -22.39
CA MET A 178 -8.33 -17.09 -21.07
C MET A 178 -9.75 -16.51 -21.07
N SER A 179 -10.54 -16.89 -20.08
CA SER A 179 -11.86 -16.31 -19.84
C SER A 179 -11.74 -14.89 -19.29
N GLU A 180 -12.80 -14.09 -19.45
CA GLU A 180 -12.86 -12.74 -18.87
C GLU A 180 -12.69 -12.77 -17.35
N ARG A 181 -13.26 -13.79 -16.69
CA ARG A 181 -13.15 -13.98 -15.25
C ARG A 181 -11.70 -14.21 -14.82
N GLU A 182 -10.95 -15.00 -15.58
CA GLU A 182 -9.53 -15.23 -15.30
C GLU A 182 -8.72 -13.94 -15.49
N LEU A 183 -8.94 -13.20 -16.58
CA LEU A 183 -8.27 -11.89 -16.78
C LEU A 183 -8.57 -10.92 -15.63
N LEU A 184 -9.83 -10.79 -15.23
CA LEU A 184 -10.25 -9.89 -14.14
C LEU A 184 -9.74 -10.34 -12.76
N SER A 185 -9.35 -11.61 -12.60
CA SER A 185 -8.79 -12.11 -11.34
C SER A 185 -7.42 -11.50 -11.00
N TYR A 186 -6.69 -10.99 -12.00
CA TYR A 186 -5.41 -10.29 -11.81
C TYR A 186 -5.56 -8.84 -11.34
N LEU A 187 -6.74 -8.25 -11.52
CA LEU A 187 -7.05 -6.90 -11.03
C LEU A 187 -8.53 -6.79 -10.63
N PRO A 188 -8.97 -7.48 -9.57
CA PRO A 188 -10.38 -7.51 -9.19
C PRO A 188 -10.83 -6.14 -8.64
N ASN A 189 -12.12 -5.83 -8.76
CA ASN A 189 -12.70 -4.57 -8.26
C ASN A 189 -12.33 -4.30 -6.79
N ARG A 190 -12.34 -5.36 -5.98
CA ARG A 190 -11.99 -5.33 -4.57
C ARG A 190 -10.58 -4.79 -4.32
N THR A 191 -9.62 -5.19 -5.17
CA THR A 191 -8.23 -4.72 -5.10
C THR A 191 -8.09 -3.28 -5.59
N ILE A 192 -8.83 -2.89 -6.62
CA ILE A 192 -8.85 -1.50 -7.10
C ILE A 192 -9.41 -0.54 -6.05
N GLU A 193 -10.53 -0.89 -5.41
CA GLU A 193 -11.10 -0.10 -4.33
C GLU A 193 -10.09 0.13 -3.22
N LEU A 194 -9.37 -0.93 -2.84
CA LEU A 194 -8.31 -0.88 -1.84
C LEU A 194 -7.17 0.05 -2.28
N TYR A 195 -6.64 -0.09 -3.49
CA TYR A 195 -5.58 0.78 -3.99
C TYR A 195 -5.98 2.25 -4.07
N ASN A 196 -7.25 2.52 -4.38
CA ASN A 196 -7.79 3.87 -4.41
C ASN A 196 -8.00 4.47 -3.01
N MET A 197 -8.00 3.65 -1.95
CA MET A 197 -8.05 4.10 -0.56
C MET A 197 -6.66 4.30 0.03
N LEU A 198 -5.60 3.74 -0.57
CA LEU A 198 -4.23 3.91 -0.09
C LEU A 198 -3.76 5.38 -0.18
N PRO A 199 -2.83 5.80 0.69
CA PRO A 199 -2.28 7.15 0.71
C PRO A 199 -1.71 7.61 -0.64
N ASP A 200 -1.51 8.91 -0.80
CA ASP A 200 -0.94 9.51 -2.02
C ASP A 200 0.49 9.04 -2.31
N TYR A 201 1.22 8.58 -1.30
CA TYR A 201 2.48 7.86 -1.47
C TYR A 201 2.39 6.74 -2.52
N PHE A 202 1.26 6.03 -2.61
CA PHE A 202 1.05 4.93 -3.56
C PHE A 202 0.59 5.38 -4.95
N TYR A 203 0.57 6.68 -5.23
CA TYR A 203 0.09 7.19 -6.52
C TYR A 203 0.94 6.72 -7.69
N ALA A 204 2.27 6.76 -7.56
CA ALA A 204 3.18 6.24 -8.57
C ALA A 204 2.95 4.73 -8.82
N ALA A 205 2.72 3.96 -7.76
CA ALA A 205 2.44 2.53 -7.89
C ALA A 205 1.10 2.24 -8.59
N ARG A 206 0.05 3.04 -8.32
CA ARG A 206 -1.22 2.97 -9.07
C ARG A 206 -1.01 3.26 -10.56
N ASN A 207 -0.21 4.26 -10.90
CA ASN A 207 0.12 4.59 -12.29
C ASN A 207 0.90 3.47 -12.97
N LEU A 208 1.84 2.83 -12.26
CA LEU A 208 2.54 1.65 -12.77
C LEU A 208 1.56 0.52 -13.08
N ILE A 209 0.62 0.21 -12.18
CA ILE A 209 -0.44 -0.78 -12.47
C ILE A 209 -1.24 -0.40 -13.71
N GLY A 210 -1.62 0.87 -13.85
CA GLY A 210 -2.32 1.37 -15.04
C GLY A 210 -1.51 1.16 -16.33
N ASN A 211 -0.20 1.42 -16.29
CA ASN A 211 0.70 1.17 -17.42
C ASN A 211 0.85 -0.33 -17.72
N GLU A 212 0.93 -1.21 -16.72
CA GLU A 212 0.97 -2.66 -16.94
C GLU A 212 -0.34 -3.19 -17.54
N VAL A 213 -1.49 -2.61 -17.17
CA VAL A 213 -2.78 -2.91 -17.82
C VAL A 213 -2.77 -2.47 -19.29
N TYR A 214 -2.20 -1.31 -19.59
CA TYR A 214 -2.03 -0.85 -20.97
C TYR A 214 -1.16 -1.81 -21.79
N GLN A 215 0.00 -2.21 -21.26
CA GLN A 215 0.90 -3.17 -21.93
C GLN A 215 0.25 -4.54 -22.12
N LEU A 216 -0.44 -5.06 -21.11
CA LEU A 216 -1.21 -6.29 -21.23
C LEU A 216 -2.27 -6.21 -22.33
N SER A 217 -2.91 -5.06 -22.49
CA SER A 217 -3.91 -4.84 -23.54
C SER A 217 -3.29 -4.88 -24.94
N ILE A 218 -2.04 -4.40 -25.10
CA ILE A 218 -1.28 -4.54 -26.35
C ILE A 218 -1.01 -6.01 -26.63
N VAL A 219 -0.49 -6.75 -25.64
CA VAL A 219 -0.21 -8.19 -25.80
C VAL A 219 -1.46 -8.99 -26.15
N LEU A 220 -2.57 -8.74 -25.46
CA LEU A 220 -3.85 -9.42 -25.72
C LEU A 220 -4.33 -9.20 -27.16
N THR A 221 -4.10 -8.02 -27.72
CA THR A 221 -4.56 -7.70 -29.08
C THR A 221 -3.60 -8.18 -30.16
N GLN A 222 -2.31 -7.92 -30.00
CA GLN A 222 -1.30 -8.25 -31.01
C GLN A 222 -0.95 -9.73 -31.03
N ASN A 223 -0.81 -10.36 -29.86
CA ASN A 223 -0.33 -11.74 -29.77
C ASN A 223 -1.47 -12.74 -29.66
N ALA A 224 -2.58 -12.36 -29.01
CA ALA A 224 -3.70 -13.27 -28.75
C ALA A 224 -4.97 -12.98 -29.57
N GLY A 225 -5.02 -11.86 -30.30
CA GLY A 225 -6.21 -11.45 -31.08
C GLY A 225 -7.45 -11.11 -30.22
N ARG A 226 -7.31 -11.00 -28.90
CA ARG A 226 -8.40 -10.82 -27.92
C ARG A 226 -8.66 -9.33 -27.64
N SER A 227 -9.32 -8.67 -28.59
CA SER A 227 -9.73 -7.26 -28.43
C SER A 227 -10.79 -7.07 -27.33
N ASP A 228 -11.64 -8.08 -27.12
CA ASP A 228 -12.61 -8.18 -26.02
C ASP A 228 -11.91 -8.17 -24.65
N GLY A 229 -10.91 -9.05 -24.47
CA GLY A 229 -10.12 -9.15 -23.24
C GLY A 229 -9.34 -7.87 -22.97
N ALA A 230 -8.71 -7.29 -23.99
CA ALA A 230 -8.03 -6.00 -23.88
C ALA A 230 -8.98 -4.87 -23.44
N SER A 231 -10.15 -4.75 -24.08
CA SER A 231 -11.16 -3.75 -23.69
C SER A 231 -11.60 -3.93 -22.24
N ILE A 232 -11.79 -5.16 -21.77
CA ILE A 232 -12.19 -5.44 -20.39
C ILE A 232 -11.11 -5.03 -19.40
N MET A 233 -9.84 -5.38 -19.68
CA MET A 233 -8.72 -4.99 -18.82
C MET A 233 -8.54 -3.47 -18.78
N LEU A 234 -8.65 -2.77 -19.91
CA LEU A 234 -8.60 -1.30 -19.94
C LEU A 234 -9.71 -0.66 -19.10
N LYS A 235 -10.96 -1.13 -19.24
CA LYS A 235 -12.08 -0.67 -18.39
C LYS A 235 -11.81 -0.91 -16.92
N GLN A 236 -11.16 -2.03 -16.60
CA GLN A 236 -10.78 -2.38 -15.23
C GLN A 236 -9.69 -1.44 -14.70
N GLY A 237 -8.65 -1.17 -15.49
CA GLY A 237 -7.58 -0.22 -15.14
C GLY A 237 -8.08 1.21 -14.94
N LEU A 238 -9.06 1.66 -15.74
CA LEU A 238 -9.64 3.02 -15.63
C LEU A 238 -10.38 3.28 -14.31
N LYS A 239 -10.73 2.23 -13.55
CA LYS A 239 -11.31 2.37 -12.21
C LYS A 239 -10.27 2.81 -11.17
N LEU A 240 -8.97 2.71 -11.47
CA LEU A 240 -7.91 3.21 -10.61
C LEU A 240 -7.88 4.75 -10.57
N LYS A 241 -7.50 5.31 -9.44
CA LYS A 241 -7.14 6.73 -9.27
C LYS A 241 -5.76 6.97 -9.89
N LEU A 242 -5.77 7.11 -11.20
CA LEU A 242 -4.59 7.34 -12.05
C LEU A 242 -4.36 8.83 -12.29
N ASP A 243 -3.14 9.16 -12.72
CA ASP A 243 -2.84 10.45 -13.32
C ASP A 243 -3.55 10.67 -14.66
N THR A 244 -3.57 11.93 -15.07
CA THR A 244 -4.23 12.35 -16.31
C THR A 244 -3.58 11.73 -17.55
N THR A 245 -2.28 11.44 -17.51
CA THR A 245 -1.51 10.94 -18.65
C THR A 245 -1.82 9.45 -18.87
N VAL A 246 -1.65 8.63 -17.85
CA VAL A 246 -1.94 7.19 -17.86
C VAL A 246 -3.42 6.97 -18.15
N ARG A 247 -4.31 7.75 -17.53
CA ARG A 247 -5.75 7.69 -17.82
C ARG A 247 -6.04 7.95 -19.31
N LYS A 248 -5.51 9.04 -19.87
CA LYS A 248 -5.70 9.36 -21.30
C LYS A 248 -5.16 8.28 -22.23
N ASN A 249 -4.03 7.65 -21.89
CA ASN A 249 -3.47 6.54 -22.68
C ASN A 249 -4.43 5.34 -22.70
N LEU A 250 -4.97 4.96 -21.55
CA LEU A 250 -5.96 3.88 -21.43
C LEU A 250 -7.26 4.22 -22.17
N GLU A 251 -7.79 5.44 -22.02
CA GLU A 251 -9.01 5.90 -22.71
C GLU A 251 -8.83 5.92 -24.23
N SER A 252 -7.69 6.43 -24.71
CA SER A 252 -7.36 6.49 -26.14
C SER A 252 -7.33 5.08 -26.75
N MET A 253 -6.66 4.14 -26.08
CA MET A 253 -6.62 2.74 -26.52
C MET A 253 -8.00 2.08 -26.49
N LEU A 254 -8.78 2.32 -25.44
CA LEU A 254 -10.15 1.80 -25.33
C LEU A 254 -11.04 2.33 -26.46
N GLY A 255 -10.87 3.60 -26.84
CA GLY A 255 -11.54 4.23 -27.98
C GLY A 255 -11.32 3.48 -29.29
N GLN A 256 -10.09 3.00 -29.55
CA GLN A 256 -9.76 2.23 -30.75
C GLN A 256 -10.57 0.93 -30.87
N PHE A 257 -10.90 0.28 -29.74
CA PHE A 257 -11.74 -0.92 -29.74
C PHE A 257 -13.22 -0.61 -29.96
N SER A 258 -13.71 0.53 -29.44
CA SER A 258 -15.10 0.97 -29.65
C SER A 258 -15.40 1.36 -31.11
N ILE A 259 -14.38 1.78 -31.87
CA ILE A 259 -14.52 2.14 -33.29
C ILE A 259 -14.55 0.88 -34.17
N LYS A 260 -13.73 -0.13 -33.85
CA LYS A 260 -13.72 -1.41 -34.59
C LYS A 260 -15.03 -2.20 -34.48
N SER A 261 -15.79 -2.07 -33.39
CA SER A 261 -17.10 -2.73 -33.25
C SER A 261 -18.26 -1.99 -33.94
N LYS A 262 -18.06 -0.73 -34.32
CA LYS A 262 -19.10 0.14 -34.90
C LYS A 262 -19.17 0.13 -36.43
N PHE A 263 -18.30 -0.61 -37.12
CA PHE A 263 -18.55 -0.98 -38.52
C PHE A 263 -19.15 -2.38 -38.51
N PRO A 264 -20.50 -2.51 -38.57
CA PRO A 264 -21.11 -3.81 -38.65
C PRO A 264 -20.65 -4.48 -39.94
N ASN A 265 -20.30 -5.76 -39.87
CA ASN A 265 -19.91 -6.53 -41.05
C ASN A 265 -20.97 -6.44 -42.18
N PHE A 266 -22.25 -6.24 -41.84
CA PHE A 266 -23.30 -6.05 -42.84
C PHE A 266 -23.12 -4.78 -43.69
N ILE A 267 -22.52 -3.70 -43.16
CA ILE A 267 -22.25 -2.47 -43.93
C ILE A 267 -21.11 -2.73 -44.91
N LEU A 268 -20.06 -3.42 -44.48
CA LEU A 268 -18.95 -3.80 -45.36
C LEU A 268 -19.43 -4.75 -46.47
N ILE A 269 -20.25 -5.74 -46.12
CA ILE A 269 -20.88 -6.66 -47.06
C ILE A 269 -21.79 -5.89 -48.04
N ALA A 270 -22.60 -4.95 -47.57
CA ALA A 270 -23.45 -4.13 -48.41
C ALA A 270 -22.65 -3.27 -49.40
N VAL A 271 -21.55 -2.65 -48.95
CA VAL A 271 -20.67 -1.85 -49.82
C VAL A 271 -20.01 -2.72 -50.89
N VAL A 272 -19.51 -3.91 -50.52
CA VAL A 272 -18.92 -4.86 -51.48
C VAL A 272 -19.98 -5.35 -52.47
N PHE A 273 -21.20 -5.65 -52.00
CA PHE A 273 -22.29 -6.09 -52.87
C PHE A 273 -22.72 -5.00 -53.86
N ILE A 274 -22.83 -3.74 -53.42
CA ILE A 274 -23.12 -2.60 -54.28
C ILE A 274 -22.02 -2.41 -55.33
N ALA A 275 -20.74 -2.55 -54.95
CA ALA A 275 -19.62 -2.45 -55.88
C ALA A 275 -19.65 -3.57 -56.93
N ILE A 276 -19.99 -4.80 -56.54
CA ILE A 276 -20.16 -5.94 -57.46
C ILE A 276 -21.31 -5.66 -58.44
N LEU A 277 -22.46 -5.18 -57.97
CA LEU A 277 -23.60 -4.85 -58.83
C LEU A 277 -23.26 -3.73 -59.83
N PHE A 278 -22.51 -2.72 -59.41
CA PHE A 278 -22.03 -1.67 -60.30
C PHE A 278 -21.08 -2.21 -61.38
N MET A 279 -20.15 -3.09 -60.99
CA MET A 279 -19.25 -3.77 -61.93
C MET A 279 -20.01 -4.64 -62.93
N MET A 280 -21.01 -5.42 -62.47
CA MET A 280 -21.85 -6.23 -63.35
C MET A 280 -22.62 -5.36 -64.35
N LYS A 281 -23.25 -4.28 -63.88
CA LYS A 281 -23.98 -3.35 -64.76
C LYS A 281 -23.04 -2.67 -65.76
N TYR A 282 -21.83 -2.30 -65.35
CA TYR A 282 -20.82 -1.71 -66.23
C TYR A 282 -20.36 -2.69 -67.31
N ILE A 283 -20.18 -3.97 -66.97
CA ILE A 283 -19.83 -5.02 -67.93
C ILE A 283 -20.98 -5.23 -68.92
N GLU A 284 -22.23 -5.33 -68.44
CA GLU A 284 -23.40 -5.53 -69.29
C GLU A 284 -23.58 -4.38 -70.29
N THR A 285 -23.43 -3.13 -69.83
CA THR A 285 -23.59 -1.95 -70.67
C THR A 285 -22.49 -1.83 -71.74
N ASN A 286 -21.26 -2.26 -71.45
CA ASN A 286 -20.12 -2.09 -72.36
C ASN A 286 -19.80 -3.32 -73.22
N PHE A 287 -20.21 -4.53 -72.81
CA PHE A 287 -19.86 -5.78 -73.51
C PHE A 287 -21.06 -6.53 -74.08
N LEU A 288 -22.29 -6.31 -73.58
CA LEU A 288 -23.49 -7.01 -74.05
C LEU A 288 -24.48 -6.08 -74.79
N GLY A 289 -24.16 -4.79 -74.90
CA GLY A 289 -24.96 -3.78 -75.61
C GLY A 289 -24.62 -3.58 -77.09
N GLN A 290 -24.21 -4.64 -77.81
CA GLN A 290 -24.14 -4.68 -79.28
C GLN A 290 -25.14 -5.68 -79.84
#